data_AF-A0A2M7F5K2-F1
#
_entry.id   AF-A0A2M7F5K2-F1
#
_cell.length_a   1.000
_cell.length_b   1.000
_cell.length_c   1.000
_cell.angle_alpha   90.00
_cell.angle_beta   90.00
_cell.angle_gamma   90.00
#
_symmetry.space_group_name_H-M   'P 1'
#
loop_
_entity.id
_entity.type
_entity.pdbx_description
1 polymer ?
#
loop_
_entity_poly.entity_id
_entity_poly.type
_entity_poly.pdbx_seq_one_letter_code
_entity_poly.pdbx_strand_id
1 'polypeptide(L)'
;MSGLFSALIFGLCFGFLLNKARLTKMDTIVNQFRFKDFTVLKYMLTTLIVAMPIIYLMQDLGVYTISNVPNTYVVGNLLGGVIFGVGMSIGGF
;
A
#
# COMPACT_ATOMS: atom_id res chain seq x y z
N MET A 1 -12.36 -22.84 1.74
CA MET A 1 -13.64 -22.12 1.80
C MET A 1 -13.64 -21.02 2.87
N SER A 2 -13.10 -21.26 4.08
CA SER A 2 -12.97 -20.24 5.14
C SER A 2 -12.08 -19.02 4.77
N GLY A 3 -10.99 -19.25 4.03
CA GLY A 3 -10.06 -18.16 3.64
C GLY A 3 -10.59 -17.14 2.63
N LEU A 4 -11.62 -17.49 1.85
CA LEU A 4 -12.23 -16.58 0.87
C LEU A 4 -13.09 -15.51 1.56
N PHE A 5 -13.84 -15.90 2.60
CA PHE A 5 -14.63 -14.98 3.40
C PHE A 5 -13.75 -13.99 4.18
N SER A 6 -12.65 -14.46 4.77
CA SER A 6 -11.70 -13.55 5.44
C SER A 6 -11.06 -12.58 4.45
N ALA A 7 -10.62 -13.05 3.28
CA ALA A 7 -10.09 -12.17 2.23
C ALA A 7 -11.10 -11.11 1.78
N LEU A 8 -12.38 -11.46 1.66
CA LEU A 8 -13.44 -10.50 1.31
C LEU A 8 -13.61 -9.44 2.39
N ILE A 9 -13.66 -9.84 3.67
CA ILE A 9 -13.79 -8.91 4.80
C ILE A 9 -12.58 -7.97 4.86
N PHE A 10 -11.36 -8.51 4.76
CA PHE A 10 -10.14 -7.70 4.75
C PHE A 10 -10.10 -6.76 3.54
N GLY A 11 -10.49 -7.21 2.35
CA GLY A 11 -10.57 -6.38 1.15
C GLY A 11 -11.56 -5.22 1.29
N LEU A 12 -12.74 -5.48 1.88
CA LEU A 12 -13.75 -4.46 2.12
C LEU A 12 -13.29 -3.44 3.17
N CYS A 13 -12.71 -3.90 4.29
CA CYS A 13 -12.11 -3.03 5.29
C CYS A 13 -10.98 -2.17 4.69
N PHE A 14 -10.10 -2.77 3.89
CA PHE A 14 -9.00 -2.07 3.23
C PHE A 14 -9.51 -0.99 2.27
N GLY A 15 -10.48 -1.33 1.40
CA GLY A 15 -11.09 -0.37 0.49
C GLY A 15 -11.79 0.80 1.21
N PHE A 16 -12.52 0.50 2.29
CA PHE A 16 -13.16 1.53 3.12
C PHE A 16 -12.13 2.47 3.76
N LEU A 17 -11.03 1.92 4.30
CA LEU A 17 -9.96 2.71 4.90
C LEU A 17 -9.26 3.60 3.87
N LEU A 18 -9.01 3.10 2.65
CA LEU A 18 -8.42 3.89 1.55
C LEU A 18 -9.32 5.07 1.15
N ASN A 19 -10.62 4.83 1.02
CA ASN A 19 -11.58 5.89 0.68
C ASN A 19 -11.64 6.96 1.79
N LYS A 20 -11.70 6.52 3.06
CA LYS A 20 -11.68 7.42 4.22
C LYS A 20 -10.39 8.23 4.32
N ALA A 21 -9.25 7.65 3.93
CA ALA A 21 -7.95 8.33 3.89
C ALA A 21 -7.80 9.30 2.69
N ARG A 22 -8.82 9.43 1.82
CA ARG A 22 -8.82 10.27 0.62
C ARG A 22 -7.74 9.91 -0.41
N LEU A 23 -7.15 8.72 -0.30
CA LEU A 23 -6.10 8.25 -1.22
C LEU A 23 -6.66 7.81 -2.58
N THR A 24 -7.98 7.75 -2.71
CA THR A 24 -8.68 7.46 -3.96
C THR A 24 -8.98 8.70 -4.79
N LYS A 25 -8.56 9.89 -4.34
CA LYS A 25 -8.82 11.18 -5.01
C LYS A 25 -7.56 11.71 -5.68
N MET A 26 -7.69 12.08 -6.95
CA MET A 26 -6.58 12.57 -7.76
C MET A 26 -6.03 13.88 -7.25
N ASP A 27 -6.91 14.74 -6.75
CA ASP A 27 -6.49 16.00 -6.14
C ASP A 27 -5.48 15.76 -5.00
N THR A 28 -5.70 14.73 -4.17
CA THR A 28 -4.81 14.43 -3.05
C THR A 28 -3.46 13.89 -3.53
N ILE A 29 -3.44 13.07 -4.57
CA ILE A 29 -2.21 12.53 -5.17
C ILE A 29 -1.43 13.63 -5.90
N VAL A 30 -2.09 14.42 -6.74
CA VAL A 30 -1.46 15.51 -7.51
C VAL A 30 -0.98 16.63 -6.57
N ASN A 31 -1.73 16.96 -5.52
CA ASN A 31 -1.33 18.01 -4.59
C ASN A 31 -0.10 17.62 -3.74
N GLN A 32 0.23 16.33 -3.60
CA GLN A 32 1.50 15.88 -3.06
C GLN A 32 2.67 16.33 -3.92
N PHE A 33 2.60 16.13 -5.24
CA PHE A 33 3.65 16.57 -6.17
C PHE A 33 3.73 18.09 -6.31
N ARG A 34 2.62 18.80 -6.03
CA ARG A 34 2.56 20.26 -5.97
C ARG A 34 2.96 20.84 -4.62
N PHE A 35 3.38 20.00 -3.66
CA PHE A 35 3.76 20.39 -2.30
C PHE A 35 2.66 21.16 -1.54
N LYS A 36 1.38 20.91 -1.88
CA LYS A 36 0.22 21.52 -1.23
C LYS A 36 -0.43 20.61 -0.19
N ASP A 37 -0.37 19.31 -0.40
CA ASP A 37 -1.00 18.33 0.48
C ASP A 37 -0.04 17.16 0.72
N PHE A 38 0.37 16.95 1.97
CA PHE A 38 1.28 15.86 2.37
C PHE A 38 0.53 14.63 2.89
N THR A 39 -0.78 14.54 2.68
CA THR A 39 -1.62 13.44 3.21
C THR A 39 -1.13 12.08 2.73
N VAL A 40 -0.79 11.94 1.45
CA VAL A 40 -0.30 10.67 0.87
C VAL A 40 1.00 10.24 1.55
N LEU A 41 1.99 11.13 1.60
CA LEU A 41 3.28 10.84 2.22
C LEU A 41 3.13 10.46 3.69
N LYS A 42 2.37 11.26 4.45
CA LYS A 42 2.13 11.00 5.88
C LYS A 42 1.47 9.65 6.08
N TYR A 43 0.44 9.33 5.31
CA TYR A 43 -0.26 8.05 5.42
C TYR A 43 0.68 6.88 5.12
N MET A 44 1.41 6.93 4.01
CA MET A 44 2.34 5.85 3.64
C MET A 44 3.39 5.63 4.73
N LEU A 45 4.00 6.70 5.25
CA LEU A 45 5.04 6.60 6.27
C LEU A 45 4.49 6.14 7.63
N THR A 46 3.36 6.68 8.09
CA THR A 46 2.77 6.26 9.37
C THR A 46 2.30 4.81 9.32
N THR A 47 1.69 4.38 8.22
CA THR A 47 1.32 2.98 8.03
C THR A 47 2.56 2.08 8.07
N LEU A 48 3.67 2.47 7.45
CA LEU A 48 4.91 1.70 7.46
C LEU A 48 5.49 1.57 8.88
N ILE A 49 5.58 2.70 9.60
CA ILE A 49 6.09 2.77 10.98
C ILE A 49 5.22 1.96 11.94
N VAL A 50 3.90 1.91 11.74
CA VAL A 50 2.99 1.16 12.61
C VAL A 50 2.95 -0.32 12.22
N ALA A 51 2.90 -0.64 10.94
CA ALA A 51 2.76 -2.02 10.46
C ALA A 51 4.03 -2.85 10.73
N MET A 52 5.22 -2.29 10.51
CA MET A 52 6.47 -3.03 10.68
C MET A 52 6.62 -3.64 12.09
N PRO A 53 6.56 -2.87 13.20
CA PRO A 53 6.67 -3.42 14.54
C PRO A 53 5.58 -4.45 14.86
N ILE A 54 4.34 -4.24 14.39
CA ILE A 54 3.24 -5.18 14.61
C ILE A 54 3.54 -6.52 13.93
N ILE A 55 4.03 -6.50 12.69
CA ILE A 55 4.37 -7.70 11.93
C ILE A 55 5.49 -8.49 12.62
N TYR A 56 6.56 -7.81 13.07
CA TYR A 56 7.66 -8.45 13.80
C TYR A 56 7.22 -8.98 15.17
N LEU A 57 6.37 -8.24 15.90
CA LEU A 57 5.82 -8.72 17.16
C LEU A 57 4.97 -9.99 16.97
N MET A 58 4.17 -10.07 15.91
CA MET A 58 3.40 -11.27 15.59
C MET A 58 4.30 -12.45 15.20
N GLN A 59 5.46 -12.18 14.62
CA GLN A 59 6.48 -13.20 14.37
C GLN A 59 7.09 -13.71 15.68
N ASP A 60 7.47 -12.81 16.59
CA ASP A 60 8.03 -13.18 17.90
C ASP A 60 7.06 -13.99 18.76
N LEU A 61 5.75 -13.71 18.63
CA LEU A 61 4.68 -14.45 19.30
C LEU A 61 4.39 -15.82 18.63
N GLY A 62 5.07 -16.17 17.55
CA GLY A 62 4.90 -17.44 16.84
C GLY A 62 3.60 -17.55 16.03
N VAL A 63 2.89 -16.43 15.80
CA VAL A 63 1.60 -16.41 15.07
C VAL A 63 1.80 -16.60 13.57
N TYR A 64 2.91 -16.11 13.03
CA TYR A 64 3.25 -16.24 11.61
C TYR A 64 4.76 -16.17 11.38
N THR A 65 5.25 -16.79 10.31
CA THR A 65 6.66 -16.70 9.89
C THR A 65 6.79 -15.82 8.65
N ILE A 66 7.66 -14.82 8.70
CA ILE A 66 8.05 -14.02 7.52
C ILE A 66 8.79 -14.96 6.55
N SER A 67 8.06 -15.54 5.60
CA SER A 67 8.56 -16.72 4.86
C SER A 67 9.09 -16.41 3.47
N ASN A 68 8.98 -15.18 2.96
CA ASN A 68 9.63 -14.78 1.70
C ASN A 68 9.51 -13.28 1.48
N VAL A 69 10.62 -12.56 1.56
CA VAL A 69 10.73 -11.22 0.98
C VAL A 69 11.09 -11.40 -0.49
N PRO A 70 10.31 -10.86 -1.44
CA PRO A 70 10.63 -10.97 -2.86
C PRO A 70 12.03 -10.45 -3.16
N ASN A 71 12.79 -11.21 -3.97
CA ASN A 71 14.14 -10.78 -4.32
C ASN A 71 14.10 -9.53 -5.21
N THR A 72 15.06 -8.63 -5.05
CA THR A 72 15.06 -7.37 -5.81
C THR A 72 15.49 -7.62 -7.25
N TYR A 73 14.54 -7.53 -8.19
CA TYR A 73 14.84 -7.59 -9.62
C TYR A 73 14.89 -6.19 -10.22
N VAL A 74 16.08 -5.59 -10.25
CA VAL A 74 16.28 -4.18 -10.60
C VAL A 74 15.65 -3.80 -11.94
N VAL A 75 15.92 -4.56 -13.00
CA VAL A 75 15.41 -4.26 -14.35
C VAL A 75 13.89 -4.39 -14.42
N GLY A 76 13.32 -5.47 -13.88
CA GLY A 76 11.87 -5.68 -13.90
C GLY A 76 11.11 -4.71 -13.00
N ASN A 77 11.65 -4.38 -11.83
CA ASN A 77 11.04 -3.41 -10.92
C ASN A 77 11.05 -2.00 -11.53
N LEU A 78 12.13 -1.63 -12.21
CA LEU A 78 12.25 -0.32 -12.85
C LEU A 78 11.33 -0.20 -14.07
N LEU A 79 11.38 -1.17 -14.99
CA LEU A 79 10.49 -1.19 -16.16
C LEU A 79 9.02 -1.31 -15.76
N GLY A 80 8.70 -2.22 -14.84
CA GLY A 80 7.35 -2.42 -14.34
C GLY A 80 6.82 -1.18 -13.61
N GLY A 81 7.66 -0.54 -12.78
CA GLY A 81 7.33 0.70 -12.08
C GLY A 81 7.05 1.86 -13.04
N VAL A 82 7.84 2.01 -14.10
CA VAL A 82 7.61 3.04 -15.13
C VAL A 82 6.31 2.77 -15.88
N ILE A 83 6.08 1.54 -16.36
CA ILE A 83 4.85 1.17 -17.07
C ILE A 83 3.62 1.41 -16.19
N PHE A 84 3.69 0.98 -14.92
CA PHE A 84 2.62 1.17 -13.95
C PHE A 84 2.35 2.64 -13.68
N GLY A 85 3.39 3.45 -13.43
CA GLY A 85 3.25 4.89 -13.18
C GLY A 85 2.64 5.64 -14.36
N VAL A 86 3.12 5.38 -15.58
CA VAL A 86 2.55 5.97 -16.81
C VAL A 86 1.09 5.55 -16.98
N GLY A 87 0.78 4.27 -16.76
CA GLY A 87 -0.58 3.74 -16.81
C GLY A 87 -1.51 4.43 -15.82
N MET A 88 -1.08 4.65 -14.58
CA MET A 88 -1.86 5.39 -13.58
C MET A 88 -2.12 6.83 -14.03
N SER A 89 -1.07 7.55 -14.43
CA SER A 89 -1.20 8.95 -14.86
C SER A 89 -2.18 9.14 -16.03
N ILE A 90 -2.17 8.22 -17.01
CA ILE A 90 -3.11 8.25 -18.15
C ILE A 90 -4.52 7.81 -17.73
N GLY A 91 -4.62 6.81 -16.86
CA GLY A 91 -5.90 6.35 -16.28
C GLY A 91 -6.57 7.38 -15.38
N GLY A 92 -5.95 8.54 -15.20
CA GLY A 92 -6.43 9.63 -14.39
C GLY A 92 -6.20 9.39 -12.91
N PHE A 93 -5.26 8.51 -12.52
CA PHE A 93 -4.82 8.21 -11.15
C PHE A 93 -3.47 8.82 -10.78
#